data_AF-A0AA84ZMV8-F1
#
_entry.id   AF-A0AA84ZMV8-F1
#
_cell.length_a   1.000
_cell.length_b   1.000
_cell.length_c   1.000
_cell.angle_alpha   90.00
_cell.angle_beta   90.00
_cell.angle_gamma   90.00
#
_symmetry.space_group_name_H-M   'P 1'
#
loop_
_entity.id
_entity.type
_entity.pdbx_description
1 polymer ?
#
loop_
_entity_poly.entity_id
_entity_poly.type
_entity_poly.pdbx_seq_one_letter_code
_entity_poly.pdbx_strand_id
1 'polypeptide(L)'
;MSSTLSVDLELGTVSGSEKSCVSFTLRPDYHDDQGLLCLPVSSVGGILDEIYLYYLFIFGYKPLHTDHRTPLYLCLPPVNSSLHKNATSQPIIVGHAGAGVKRAHHGKGLEWPENTICAFRRAEQLGVTMVECDANITKDSEVVLHHNFTLRVCEQPRRSENDPPAFILEHKNDGVVNENSTDLIVNYHLSGIRNLLRKVSGTIGNTNIIQSQYPSPLTMSDPIPNIHGKEAEPIPLLKDAFYQTSTNLSFNVELKYPIETPYNLIAEALIKHKPVESSLPTPSSYFYKINKFCDTILDTIWLHAGPRYVILSSFNPDVCLALRLKQSFFPVFFISRGGYPNDSSHKSDPRHHNIFSAISWAHIMNLNGIVTVGYHFGSTNDVDERQIKYLEADLESKQLSCFVYGDGVSEIRFYRKASQLNLTGVIVDRLDEFMHMYHEQCKTSTQLESSNL
;
A
#
# COMPACT_ATOMS: atom_id res chain seq x y z
N MET A 1 21.95 25.78 0.63
CA MET A 1 21.44 27.01 -0.02
C MET A 1 19.94 26.97 0.10
N SER A 2 19.30 27.99 0.68
CA SER A 2 17.83 28.10 0.65
C SER A 2 17.45 28.48 -0.78
N SER A 3 17.03 27.49 -1.57
CA SER A 3 16.40 27.75 -2.87
C SER A 3 15.04 28.36 -2.60
N THR A 4 14.70 29.45 -3.31
CA THR A 4 13.35 30.01 -3.34
C THR A 4 12.77 29.78 -4.73
N LEU A 5 11.52 29.34 -4.81
CA LEU A 5 10.79 29.21 -6.06
C LEU A 5 9.78 30.35 -6.15
N SER A 6 10.03 31.34 -7.00
CA SER A 6 9.07 32.38 -7.33
C SER A 6 8.20 31.89 -8.49
N VAL A 7 6.88 32.00 -8.34
CA VAL A 7 5.89 31.57 -9.33
C VAL A 7 5.01 32.76 -9.68
N ASP A 8 4.89 33.03 -10.97
CA ASP A 8 3.99 34.04 -11.53
C ASP A 8 2.90 33.33 -12.35
N LEU A 9 1.64 33.50 -11.95
CA LEU A 9 0.47 33.00 -12.67
C LEU A 9 -0.19 34.15 -13.41
N GLU A 10 -0.22 34.08 -14.74
CA GLU A 10 -0.98 35.02 -15.59
C GLU A 10 -2.36 34.44 -15.88
N LEU A 11 -3.40 35.16 -15.46
CA LEU A 11 -4.81 34.79 -15.62
C LEU A 11 -5.43 35.72 -16.66
N GLY A 12 -6.07 35.16 -17.68
CA GLY A 12 -6.81 35.91 -18.69
C GLY A 12 -8.27 35.51 -18.72
N THR A 13 -9.16 36.45 -19.00
CA THR A 13 -10.55 36.11 -19.35
C THR A 13 -10.61 35.42 -20.71
N VAL A 14 -11.68 34.65 -20.98
CA VAL A 14 -11.87 33.94 -22.27
C VAL A 14 -11.88 34.91 -23.47
N SER A 15 -12.33 36.15 -23.27
CA SER A 15 -12.27 37.22 -24.27
C SER A 15 -10.89 37.88 -24.41
N GLY A 16 -9.95 37.61 -23.50
CA GLY A 16 -8.61 38.21 -23.45
C GLY A 16 -8.59 39.69 -23.07
N SER A 17 -9.72 40.27 -22.69
CA SER A 17 -9.89 41.70 -22.43
C SER A 17 -9.36 42.16 -21.07
N GLU A 18 -9.25 41.23 -20.11
CA GLU A 18 -8.70 41.49 -18.78
C GLU A 18 -7.63 40.44 -18.44
N LYS A 19 -6.53 40.91 -17.85
CA LYS A 19 -5.42 40.10 -17.36
C LYS A 19 -5.17 40.41 -15.90
N SER A 20 -5.04 39.38 -15.08
CA SER A 20 -4.63 39.46 -13.68
C SER A 20 -3.37 38.64 -13.50
N CYS A 21 -2.45 39.09 -12.64
CA CYS A 21 -1.25 38.35 -12.30
C CYS A 21 -1.25 38.06 -10.80
N VAL A 22 -0.94 36.82 -10.44
CA VAL A 22 -0.78 36.38 -9.07
C VAL A 22 0.64 35.85 -8.90
N SER A 23 1.41 36.49 -8.04
CA SER A 23 2.79 36.10 -7.73
C SER A 23 2.90 35.59 -6.30
N PHE A 24 3.61 34.49 -6.11
CA PHE A 24 3.91 33.96 -4.78
C PHE A 24 5.29 33.30 -4.74
N THR A 25 5.83 33.13 -3.55
CA THR A 25 7.13 32.47 -3.34
C THR A 25 6.98 31.27 -2.44
N LEU A 26 7.49 30.15 -2.93
CA LEU A 26 7.59 28.89 -2.22
C LEU A 26 9.03 28.69 -1.73
N ARG A 27 9.18 28.16 -0.52
CA ARG A 27 10.47 27.85 0.08
C ARG A 27 10.51 26.36 0.38
N PRO A 28 11.16 25.54 -0.47
CA PRO A 28 11.36 24.13 -0.19
C PRO A 28 11.98 23.91 1.19
N ASP A 29 11.26 23.18 2.05
CA ASP A 29 11.73 22.72 3.35
C ASP A 29 11.44 21.22 3.48
N TYR A 30 12.44 20.45 3.87
CA TYR A 30 12.29 19.00 4.10
C TYR A 30 11.37 18.71 5.29
N HIS A 31 11.35 19.60 6.28
CA HIS A 31 10.51 19.47 7.46
C HIS A 31 9.11 20.03 7.26
N ASP A 32 8.86 20.73 6.15
CA ASP A 32 7.55 21.21 5.77
C ASP A 32 7.34 21.08 4.25
N ASP A 33 7.04 19.86 3.84
CA ASP A 33 7.15 19.45 2.45
C ASP A 33 5.86 19.63 1.64
N GLN A 34 4.73 19.97 2.23
CA GLN A 34 3.49 20.22 1.50
C GLN A 34 2.67 21.33 2.13
N GLY A 35 1.81 21.96 1.33
CA GLY A 35 0.90 22.97 1.84
C GLY A 35 -0.14 23.43 0.82
N LEU A 36 -0.92 24.42 1.23
CA LEU A 36 -1.98 25.04 0.45
C LEU A 36 -1.84 26.56 0.50
N LEU A 37 -1.90 27.19 -0.67
CA LEU A 37 -2.02 28.64 -0.81
C LEU A 37 -3.43 28.99 -1.27
N CYS A 38 -4.06 29.95 -0.60
CA CYS A 38 -5.32 30.57 -1.03
C CYS A 38 -4.98 31.96 -1.57
N LEU A 39 -5.06 32.13 -2.90
CA LEU A 39 -4.57 33.30 -3.59
C LEU A 39 -5.76 34.11 -4.15
N PRO A 40 -6.01 35.34 -3.65
CA PRO A 40 -7.12 36.14 -4.15
C PRO A 40 -6.84 36.62 -5.58
N VAL A 41 -7.83 36.47 -6.46
CA VAL A 41 -7.83 37.01 -7.82
C VAL A 41 -8.57 38.34 -7.77
N SER A 42 -7.86 39.45 -7.96
CA SER A 42 -8.42 40.80 -7.87
C SER A 42 -8.44 41.49 -9.23
N SER A 43 -9.51 42.24 -9.52
CA SER A 43 -9.57 43.23 -10.60
C SER A 43 -9.61 44.66 -10.05
N VAL A 44 -9.65 45.65 -10.94
CA VAL A 44 -9.79 47.08 -10.58
C VAL A 44 -11.05 47.36 -9.73
N GLY A 45 -12.06 46.47 -9.78
CA GLY A 45 -13.31 46.57 -9.04
C GLY A 45 -13.39 45.79 -7.71
N GLY A 46 -12.34 45.03 -7.33
CA GLY A 46 -12.32 44.20 -6.11
C GLY A 46 -11.88 42.76 -6.33
N ILE A 47 -12.00 41.91 -5.31
CA ILE A 47 -11.73 40.46 -5.41
C ILE A 47 -12.84 39.83 -6.26
N LEU A 48 -12.46 39.14 -7.33
CA LEU A 48 -13.36 38.43 -8.24
C LEU A 48 -13.49 36.94 -7.89
N ASP A 49 -12.40 36.31 -7.46
CA ASP A 49 -12.34 34.87 -7.22
C ASP A 49 -11.13 34.49 -6.34
N GLU A 50 -10.96 33.21 -6.02
CA GLU A 50 -9.80 32.66 -5.30
C GLU A 50 -9.20 31.46 -6.05
N ILE A 51 -7.86 31.39 -6.09
CA ILE A 51 -7.11 30.23 -6.59
C ILE A 51 -6.56 29.46 -5.41
N TYR A 52 -6.87 28.16 -5.36
CA TYR A 52 -6.32 27.22 -4.40
C TYR A 52 -5.17 26.45 -5.04
N LEU A 53 -3.95 26.65 -4.53
CA LEU A 53 -2.76 25.96 -5.01
C LEU A 53 -2.22 25.05 -3.91
N TYR A 54 -2.36 23.74 -4.10
CA TYR A 54 -1.66 22.76 -3.29
C TYR A 54 -0.27 22.51 -3.88
N TYR A 55 0.74 22.38 -3.02
CA TYR A 55 2.11 22.05 -3.42
C TYR A 55 2.68 20.92 -2.56
N LEU A 56 3.64 20.18 -3.14
CA LEU A 56 4.47 19.17 -2.49
C LEU A 56 5.91 19.30 -3.00
N PHE A 57 6.87 19.54 -2.12
CA PHE A 57 8.29 19.50 -2.38
C PHE A 57 8.79 18.08 -2.24
N ILE A 58 9.46 17.55 -3.26
CA ILE A 58 10.06 16.22 -3.22
C ILE A 58 11.57 16.38 -3.32
N PHE A 59 12.26 15.95 -2.27
CA PHE A 59 13.71 16.02 -2.20
C PHE A 59 14.32 14.73 -2.75
N GLY A 60 15.40 14.88 -3.52
CA GLY A 60 16.12 13.76 -4.10
C GLY A 60 16.58 12.79 -3.01
N TYR A 61 16.32 11.50 -3.23
CA TYR A 61 16.73 10.43 -2.32
C TYR A 61 18.04 9.82 -2.80
N LYS A 62 18.94 9.55 -1.85
CA LYS A 62 20.18 8.82 -2.12
C LYS A 62 20.18 7.56 -1.25
N PRO A 63 20.16 6.36 -1.85
CA PRO A 63 20.26 5.12 -1.08
C PRO A 63 21.47 5.12 -0.15
N LEU A 64 21.27 4.65 1.08
CA LEU A 64 22.35 4.44 2.02
C LEU A 64 23.34 3.41 1.49
N HIS A 65 24.63 3.68 1.67
CA HIS A 65 25.68 2.69 1.39
C HIS A 65 25.62 1.58 2.45
N THR A 66 25.64 0.33 2.00
CA THR A 66 25.66 -0.85 2.87
C THR A 66 26.66 -1.86 2.33
N ASP A 67 27.37 -2.55 3.23
CA ASP A 67 28.27 -3.67 2.90
C ASP A 67 27.47 -4.96 2.62
N HIS A 68 26.16 -4.95 2.91
CA HIS A 68 25.27 -6.06 2.64
C HIS A 68 24.85 -6.11 1.16
N ARG A 69 24.44 -7.29 0.69
CA ARG A 69 23.90 -7.44 -0.67
C ARG A 69 22.63 -6.60 -0.81
N THR A 70 22.54 -5.83 -1.88
CA THR A 70 21.40 -4.94 -2.15
C THR A 70 20.19 -5.68 -2.69
N PRO A 71 18.99 -5.06 -2.64
CA PRO A 71 17.80 -5.55 -3.33
C PRO A 71 18.02 -5.83 -4.82
N LEU A 72 17.22 -6.75 -5.35
CA LEU A 72 17.23 -7.10 -6.77
C LEU A 72 16.30 -6.18 -7.55
N TYR A 73 16.74 -5.78 -8.74
CA TYR A 73 15.93 -4.99 -9.67
C TYR A 73 14.83 -5.87 -10.27
N LEU A 74 13.58 -5.39 -10.25
CA LEU A 74 12.43 -6.09 -10.79
C LEU A 74 11.84 -5.31 -11.97
N CYS A 75 11.68 -5.98 -13.11
CA CYS A 75 10.91 -5.46 -14.24
C CYS A 75 9.65 -6.33 -14.40
N LEU A 76 8.48 -5.74 -14.24
CA LEU A 76 7.20 -6.41 -14.44
C LEU A 76 6.68 -6.08 -15.84
N PRO A 77 6.24 -7.09 -16.63
CA PRO A 77 5.63 -6.82 -17.91
C PRO A 77 4.27 -6.13 -17.72
N PRO A 78 3.87 -5.25 -18.65
CA PRO A 78 2.53 -4.69 -18.64
C PRO A 78 1.49 -5.76 -18.96
N VAL A 79 0.24 -5.48 -18.60
CA VAL A 79 -0.90 -6.35 -18.95
C VAL A 79 -0.92 -6.55 -20.47
N ASN A 80 -1.08 -7.81 -20.87
CA ASN A 80 -1.20 -8.23 -22.27
C ASN A 80 -0.05 -7.77 -23.21
N SER A 81 1.18 -7.66 -22.69
CA SER A 81 2.34 -7.22 -23.48
C SER A 81 2.50 -7.99 -24.80
N SER A 82 2.38 -7.29 -25.93
CA SER A 82 2.57 -7.84 -27.28
C SER A 82 3.94 -8.49 -27.54
N LEU A 83 4.96 -8.16 -26.73
CA LEU A 83 6.29 -8.77 -26.75
C LEU A 83 6.29 -10.21 -26.18
N HIS A 84 5.25 -10.59 -25.45
CA HIS A 84 5.12 -11.88 -24.77
C HIS A 84 3.95 -12.73 -25.30
N LYS A 85 3.51 -12.53 -26.55
CA LYS A 85 2.37 -13.26 -27.17
C LYS A 85 2.49 -14.79 -27.16
N ASN A 86 3.70 -15.34 -27.00
CA ASN A 86 3.96 -16.77 -26.94
C ASN A 86 4.26 -17.30 -25.53
N ALA A 87 4.25 -16.44 -24.51
CA ALA A 87 4.48 -16.83 -23.12
C ALA A 87 3.16 -16.71 -22.34
N THR A 88 2.59 -17.84 -21.91
CA THR A 88 1.51 -17.87 -20.93
C THR A 88 2.09 -17.54 -19.55
N SER A 89 2.29 -16.25 -19.25
CA SER A 89 2.73 -15.84 -17.91
C SER A 89 1.59 -16.03 -16.92
N GLN A 90 1.75 -16.99 -16.02
CA GLN A 90 0.84 -17.16 -14.88
C GLN A 90 0.88 -15.89 -13.98
N PRO A 91 -0.27 -15.39 -13.50
CA PRO A 91 -0.28 -14.29 -12.55
C PRO A 91 0.52 -14.63 -11.30
N ILE A 92 1.30 -13.68 -10.78
CA ILE A 92 2.00 -13.84 -9.51
C ILE A 92 0.96 -14.02 -8.40
N ILE A 93 1.06 -15.11 -7.64
CA ILE A 93 0.27 -15.30 -6.42
C ILE A 93 0.99 -14.54 -5.30
N VAL A 94 0.31 -13.58 -4.70
CA VAL A 94 0.84 -12.75 -3.60
C VAL A 94 0.03 -13.07 -2.34
N GLY A 95 0.68 -13.44 -1.25
CA GLY A 95 0.01 -13.63 0.05
C GLY A 95 -0.37 -12.29 0.70
N HIS A 96 -1.65 -12.03 0.95
CA HIS A 96 -2.11 -10.79 1.58
C HIS A 96 -1.71 -10.74 3.06
N ALA A 97 -0.97 -9.71 3.47
CA ALA A 97 -0.39 -9.60 4.81
C ALA A 97 0.34 -10.88 5.28
N GLY A 98 0.98 -11.59 4.34
CA GLY A 98 1.49 -12.95 4.53
C GLY A 98 0.49 -14.03 4.16
N ALA A 99 0.30 -15.03 5.03
CA ALA A 99 -0.73 -16.06 4.84
C ALA A 99 -2.11 -15.66 5.41
N GLY A 100 -2.23 -14.48 6.03
CA GLY A 100 -3.31 -14.17 6.97
C GLY A 100 -4.04 -12.87 6.69
N VAL A 101 -5.11 -12.94 5.90
CA VAL A 101 -6.27 -12.03 5.91
C VAL A 101 -7.51 -12.89 5.75
N LYS A 102 -8.59 -12.59 6.50
CA LYS A 102 -9.88 -13.27 6.39
C LYS A 102 -10.99 -12.27 6.13
N ARG A 103 -11.44 -12.15 4.88
CA ARG A 103 -12.72 -11.50 4.55
C ARG A 103 -13.87 -12.52 4.63
N ALA A 104 -15.07 -12.02 4.94
CA ALA A 104 -16.22 -12.63 5.62
C ALA A 104 -16.87 -13.91 5.02
N HIS A 105 -16.13 -14.81 4.40
CA HIS A 105 -16.63 -16.11 3.97
C HIS A 105 -16.03 -17.24 4.81
N HIS A 106 -16.92 -18.15 5.26
CA HIS A 106 -16.71 -19.21 6.23
C HIS A 106 -15.63 -20.24 5.81
N GLY A 107 -14.36 -19.95 6.10
CA GLY A 107 -13.25 -20.92 5.98
C GLY A 107 -13.02 -21.73 7.26
N LYS A 108 -12.60 -23.00 7.13
CA LYS A 108 -12.30 -23.94 8.24
C LYS A 108 -10.79 -24.04 8.59
N GLY A 109 -9.94 -23.17 8.02
CA GLY A 109 -8.48 -23.19 8.20
C GLY A 109 -7.98 -22.47 9.47
N LEU A 110 -6.68 -22.63 9.76
CA LEU A 110 -5.97 -21.87 10.80
C LEU A 110 -5.98 -20.38 10.48
N GLU A 111 -6.21 -19.55 11.50
CA GLU A 111 -6.18 -18.09 11.37
C GLU A 111 -4.74 -17.61 11.58
N TRP A 112 -4.08 -17.26 10.49
CA TRP A 112 -2.76 -16.65 10.51
C TRP A 112 -2.87 -15.18 10.91
N PRO A 113 -2.10 -14.72 11.92
CA PRO A 113 -2.07 -13.31 12.28
C PRO A 113 -1.48 -12.48 11.14
N GLU A 114 -2.26 -11.52 10.64
CA GLU A 114 -1.84 -10.62 9.55
C GLU A 114 -0.55 -9.86 9.90
N ASN A 115 0.29 -9.59 8.90
CA ASN A 115 1.53 -8.81 9.04
C ASN A 115 2.52 -9.35 10.09
N THR A 116 2.50 -10.67 10.34
CA THR A 116 3.43 -11.31 11.28
C THR A 116 4.47 -12.16 10.57
N ILE A 117 5.58 -12.41 11.28
CA ILE A 117 6.69 -13.22 10.76
C ILE A 117 6.23 -14.65 10.51
N CYS A 118 5.39 -15.22 11.39
CA CYS A 118 4.87 -16.57 11.21
C CYS A 118 3.98 -16.68 9.96
N ALA A 119 3.19 -15.64 9.64
CA ALA A 119 2.38 -15.59 8.44
C ALA A 119 3.23 -15.49 7.17
N PHE A 120 4.32 -14.71 7.18
CA PHE A 120 5.27 -14.66 6.05
C PHE A 120 6.00 -15.99 5.86
N ARG A 121 6.43 -16.61 6.97
CA ARG A 121 7.08 -17.93 6.95
C ARG A 121 6.15 -19.01 6.44
N ARG A 122 4.85 -18.94 6.77
CA ARG A 122 3.87 -19.84 6.19
C ARG A 122 3.72 -19.64 4.68
N ALA A 123 3.64 -18.41 4.20
CA ALA A 123 3.55 -18.14 2.77
C ALA A 123 4.74 -18.74 2.00
N GLU A 124 5.95 -18.59 2.53
CA GLU A 124 7.16 -19.22 1.99
C GLU A 124 7.06 -20.75 1.98
N GLN A 125 6.60 -21.34 3.09
CA GLN A 125 6.42 -22.79 3.20
C GLN A 125 5.44 -23.35 2.16
N LEU A 126 4.42 -22.57 1.80
CA LEU A 126 3.43 -22.89 0.76
C LEU A 126 3.97 -22.72 -0.67
N GLY A 127 5.21 -22.27 -0.85
CA GLY A 127 5.83 -22.08 -2.15
C GLY A 127 5.46 -20.76 -2.84
N VAL A 128 4.87 -19.81 -2.11
CA VAL A 128 4.60 -18.47 -2.63
C VAL A 128 5.88 -17.64 -2.60
N THR A 129 6.12 -16.89 -3.69
CA THR A 129 7.36 -16.12 -3.88
C THR A 129 7.21 -14.63 -3.54
N MET A 130 6.00 -14.17 -3.22
CA MET A 130 5.75 -12.79 -2.83
C MET A 130 4.65 -12.67 -1.78
N VAL A 131 4.86 -11.82 -0.79
CA VAL A 131 3.84 -11.41 0.16
C VAL A 131 3.61 -9.91 0.06
N GLU A 132 2.40 -9.49 0.34
CA GLU A 132 2.07 -8.10 0.62
C GLU A 132 2.19 -7.87 2.14
N CYS A 133 2.60 -6.66 2.54
CA CYS A 133 2.60 -6.23 3.92
C CYS A 133 2.39 -4.72 4.05
N ASP A 134 1.78 -4.32 5.17
CA ASP A 134 1.41 -2.94 5.46
C ASP A 134 2.47 -2.25 6.33
N ALA A 135 3.25 -1.33 5.76
CA ALA A 135 4.31 -0.61 6.47
C ALA A 135 3.84 0.76 7.00
N ASN A 136 4.03 0.97 8.30
CA ASN A 136 3.79 2.21 9.02
C ASN A 136 5.06 2.62 9.79
N ILE A 137 5.09 3.83 10.35
CA ILE A 137 6.29 4.38 11.01
C ILE A 137 5.94 4.88 12.41
N THR A 138 6.75 4.52 13.40
CA THR A 138 6.63 5.04 14.77
C THR A 138 7.17 6.46 14.90
N LYS A 139 6.90 7.17 16.00
CA LYS A 139 7.42 8.53 16.27
C LYS A 139 8.95 8.65 16.19
N ASP A 140 9.65 7.58 16.56
CA ASP A 140 11.12 7.46 16.51
C ASP A 140 11.64 6.85 15.20
N SER A 141 10.81 6.83 14.15
CA SER A 141 11.18 6.46 12.78
C SER A 141 11.62 5.00 12.62
N GLU A 142 11.00 4.09 13.40
CA GLU A 142 11.11 2.64 13.17
C GLU A 142 9.95 2.20 12.27
N VAL A 143 10.26 1.38 11.26
CA VAL A 143 9.25 0.85 10.32
C VAL A 143 8.62 -0.41 10.90
N VAL A 144 7.34 -0.33 11.22
CA VAL A 144 6.52 -1.41 11.79
C VAL A 144 5.52 -1.93 10.77
N LEU A 145 5.14 -3.20 10.89
CA LEU A 145 4.14 -3.83 10.02
C LEU A 145 2.78 -3.90 10.71
N HIS A 146 1.83 -3.11 10.24
CA HIS A 146 0.47 -3.09 10.75
C HIS A 146 -0.47 -2.41 9.77
N HIS A 147 -1.63 -3.04 9.53
CA HIS A 147 -2.62 -2.54 8.56
C HIS A 147 -3.25 -1.21 9.00
N ASN A 148 -3.62 -1.08 10.27
CA ASN A 148 -4.31 0.11 10.76
C ASN A 148 -3.34 1.27 11.06
N PHE A 149 -3.87 2.49 10.98
CA PHE A 149 -3.20 3.70 11.44
C PHE A 149 -3.21 3.82 12.95
N THR A 150 -4.24 3.31 13.63
CA THR A 150 -4.41 3.44 15.08
C THR A 150 -4.04 2.19 15.85
N LEU A 151 -3.56 2.38 17.09
CA LEU A 151 -3.36 1.31 18.06
C LEU A 151 -4.35 1.45 19.20
N ARG A 152 -5.29 0.49 19.25
CA ARG A 152 -6.30 0.41 20.30
C ARG A 152 -6.09 -0.85 21.11
N VAL A 153 -6.01 -0.69 22.42
CA VAL A 153 -5.93 -1.80 23.38
C VAL A 153 -7.22 -1.80 24.18
N CYS A 154 -7.96 -2.91 24.13
CA CYS A 154 -9.17 -3.09 24.92
C CYS A 154 -9.01 -4.20 25.95
N GLU A 155 -9.61 -4.03 27.12
CA GLU A 155 -9.70 -5.08 28.13
C GLU A 155 -10.72 -6.12 27.67
N GLN A 156 -10.36 -7.40 27.72
CA GLN A 156 -11.29 -8.49 27.47
C GLN A 156 -12.28 -8.63 28.63
N PRO A 157 -13.54 -8.98 28.33
CA PRO A 157 -14.50 -9.35 29.38
C PRO A 157 -13.95 -10.52 30.21
N ARG A 158 -13.90 -10.33 31.54
CA ARG A 158 -13.47 -11.37 32.47
C ARG A 158 -14.51 -12.49 32.51
N ARG A 159 -14.06 -13.75 32.55
CA ARG A 159 -14.96 -14.91 32.66
C ARG A 159 -15.41 -15.13 34.11
N SER A 160 -14.57 -14.71 35.07
CA SER A 160 -14.82 -14.71 36.52
C SER A 160 -14.28 -13.42 37.15
N GLU A 161 -14.87 -12.97 38.27
CA GLU A 161 -14.40 -11.78 39.00
C GLU A 161 -12.95 -11.90 39.49
N ASN A 162 -12.47 -13.13 39.67
CA ASN A 162 -11.11 -13.42 40.13
C ASN A 162 -10.08 -13.52 38.99
N ASP A 163 -10.50 -13.48 37.72
CA ASP A 163 -9.57 -13.55 36.60
C ASP A 163 -8.77 -12.24 36.50
N PRO A 164 -7.46 -12.29 36.24
CA PRO A 164 -6.69 -11.08 35.99
C PRO A 164 -7.23 -10.37 34.73
N PRO A 165 -7.14 -9.02 34.68
CA PRO A 165 -7.49 -8.28 33.48
C PRO A 165 -6.58 -8.71 32.31
N ALA A 166 -7.19 -9.16 31.22
CA ALA A 166 -6.51 -9.47 29.96
C ALA A 166 -6.80 -8.36 28.95
N PHE A 167 -5.82 -8.01 28.14
CA PHE A 167 -5.99 -6.98 27.11
C PHE A 167 -5.76 -7.59 25.73
N ILE A 168 -6.39 -7.04 24.69
CA ILE A 168 -6.10 -7.35 23.29
C ILE A 168 -5.92 -6.10 22.46
N LEU A 169 -5.22 -6.24 21.34
CA LEU A 169 -5.29 -5.28 20.26
C LEU A 169 -6.67 -5.35 19.61
N GLU A 170 -7.34 -4.22 19.50
CA GLU A 170 -8.62 -4.12 18.82
C GLU A 170 -8.39 -4.01 17.30
N HIS A 171 -8.84 -5.02 16.56
CA HIS A 171 -8.78 -5.06 15.09
C HIS A 171 -10.03 -4.44 14.45
N LYS A 172 -10.39 -3.21 14.85
CA LYS A 172 -11.43 -2.45 14.15
C LYS A 172 -10.79 -1.66 13.02
N ASN A 173 -11.47 -1.60 11.87
CA ASN A 173 -11.06 -0.71 10.80
C ASN A 173 -10.97 0.72 11.32
N ASP A 174 -9.94 1.45 10.90
CA ASP A 174 -9.86 2.87 11.19
C ASP A 174 -11.08 3.59 10.60
N GLY A 175 -11.57 4.57 11.36
CA GLY A 175 -12.46 5.57 10.80
C GLY A 175 -11.66 6.55 9.92
N VAL A 176 -12.25 7.73 9.67
CA VAL A 176 -11.52 8.82 9.03
C VAL A 176 -10.35 9.24 9.90
N VAL A 177 -9.13 9.26 9.33
CA VAL A 177 -7.91 9.71 10.00
C VAL A 177 -7.72 11.20 9.73
N ASN A 178 -7.70 12.00 10.79
CA ASN A 178 -7.59 13.45 10.71
C ASN A 178 -6.84 14.03 11.92
N GLU A 179 -6.80 15.35 12.04
CA GLU A 179 -6.10 16.06 13.11
C GLU A 179 -6.61 15.75 14.53
N ASN A 180 -7.82 15.19 14.65
CA ASN A 180 -8.39 14.77 15.93
C ASN A 180 -8.08 13.31 16.29
N SER A 181 -7.41 12.57 15.39
CA SER A 181 -6.96 11.19 15.64
C SER A 181 -5.75 11.20 16.58
N THR A 182 -5.92 10.67 17.79
CA THR A 182 -4.90 10.75 18.86
C THR A 182 -4.09 9.47 19.04
N ASP A 183 -4.65 8.34 18.65
CA ASP A 183 -4.12 6.98 18.84
C ASP A 183 -3.33 6.45 17.64
N LEU A 184 -2.81 7.33 16.79
CA LEU A 184 -2.05 6.96 15.59
C LEU A 184 -0.67 6.37 15.94
N ILE A 185 -0.25 5.32 15.23
CA ILE A 185 1.07 4.67 15.35
C ILE A 185 2.20 5.69 15.31
N VAL A 186 2.09 6.68 14.43
CA VAL A 186 3.08 7.75 14.22
C VAL A 186 3.32 8.60 15.47
N ASN A 187 2.40 8.59 16.43
CA ASN A 187 2.52 9.31 17.70
C ASN A 187 3.20 8.48 18.80
N TYR A 188 3.37 7.17 18.61
CA TYR A 188 4.01 6.28 19.57
C TYR A 188 5.49 6.05 19.27
N HIS A 189 6.32 6.10 20.30
CA HIS A 189 7.65 5.47 20.24
C HIS A 189 7.51 3.94 20.18
N LEU A 190 8.44 3.26 19.51
CA LEU A 190 8.42 1.79 19.43
C LEU A 190 8.41 1.13 20.83
N SER A 191 9.15 1.70 21.77
CA SER A 191 9.17 1.25 23.18
C SER A 191 7.79 1.38 23.85
N GLY A 192 7.03 2.42 23.50
CA GLY A 192 5.64 2.61 23.93
C GLY A 192 4.73 1.52 23.40
N ILE A 193 4.82 1.21 22.10
CA ILE A 193 4.07 0.12 21.47
C ILE A 193 4.39 -1.21 22.16
N ARG A 194 5.68 -1.54 22.31
CA ARG A 194 6.12 -2.78 22.99
C ARG A 194 5.59 -2.89 24.43
N ASN A 195 5.54 -1.77 25.16
CA ASN A 195 4.97 -1.74 26.50
C ASN A 195 3.46 -2.01 26.51
N LEU A 196 2.72 -1.50 25.51
CA LEU A 196 1.30 -1.81 25.32
C LEU A 196 1.10 -3.29 25.00
N LEU A 197 1.89 -3.84 24.07
CA LEU A 197 1.82 -5.26 23.70
C LEU A 197 2.18 -6.20 24.86
N ARG A 198 3.12 -5.80 25.73
CA ARG A 198 3.43 -6.58 26.94
C ARG A 198 2.22 -6.71 27.87
N LYS A 199 1.35 -5.69 27.94
CA LYS A 199 0.09 -5.77 28.71
C LYS A 199 -0.92 -6.73 28.07
N VAL A 200 -0.86 -6.90 26.76
CA VAL A 200 -1.74 -7.77 25.97
C VAL A 200 -1.32 -9.24 26.06
N SER A 201 -0.05 -9.54 25.76
CA SER A 201 0.41 -10.93 25.58
C SER A 201 1.26 -11.46 26.75
N GLY A 202 1.61 -10.63 27.73
CA GLY A 202 2.46 -11.02 28.87
C GLY A 202 3.92 -11.35 28.50
N THR A 203 4.30 -11.22 27.23
CA THR A 203 5.58 -11.65 26.68
C THR A 203 6.62 -10.52 26.66
N ILE A 204 7.89 -10.87 26.91
CA ILE A 204 9.03 -9.94 26.86
C ILE A 204 9.38 -9.72 25.38
N GLY A 205 9.16 -8.49 24.91
CA GLY A 205 9.44 -8.07 23.55
C GLY A 205 10.88 -8.37 23.11
N ASN A 206 10.96 -8.71 21.83
CA ASN A 206 12.15 -9.06 21.06
C ASN A 206 13.48 -8.51 21.57
N THR A 207 14.38 -9.42 21.92
CA THR A 207 15.83 -9.27 21.80
C THR A 207 16.15 -8.69 20.42
N ASN A 208 16.98 -7.64 20.34
CA ASN A 208 17.57 -7.21 19.07
C ASN A 208 18.14 -8.45 18.37
N ILE A 209 17.56 -8.82 17.23
CA ILE A 209 18.02 -9.98 16.48
C ILE A 209 19.31 -9.56 15.78
N ILE A 210 20.44 -9.97 16.34
CA ILE A 210 21.75 -9.86 15.69
C ILE A 210 21.88 -11.05 14.74
N GLN A 211 20.99 -11.15 13.75
CA GLN A 211 21.05 -12.20 12.75
C GLN A 211 21.74 -11.63 11.51
N SER A 212 22.96 -12.09 11.26
CA SER A 212 23.79 -11.60 10.15
C SER A 212 23.48 -12.29 8.81
N GLN A 213 22.60 -13.29 8.79
CA GLN A 213 22.28 -14.11 7.61
C GLN A 213 20.79 -14.44 7.51
N TYR A 214 20.26 -14.36 6.29
CA TYR A 214 18.90 -14.75 5.97
C TYR A 214 18.72 -16.27 6.05
N PRO A 215 17.57 -16.78 6.53
CA PRO A 215 17.31 -18.22 6.59
C PRO A 215 17.12 -18.82 5.19
N SER A 216 17.28 -20.14 5.11
CA SER A 216 16.83 -20.92 3.95
C SER A 216 15.31 -20.85 3.81
N PRO A 217 14.77 -20.97 2.57
CA PRO A 217 13.34 -21.03 2.35
C PRO A 217 12.72 -22.24 3.06
N LEU A 218 11.58 -22.06 3.70
CA LEU A 218 10.79 -23.17 4.23
C LEU A 218 10.18 -24.01 3.11
N THR A 219 9.99 -25.28 3.43
CA THR A 219 9.38 -26.30 2.57
C THR A 219 8.26 -26.99 3.31
N MET A 220 7.38 -27.67 2.57
CA MET A 220 6.27 -28.45 3.16
C MET A 220 6.74 -29.59 4.08
N SER A 221 8.02 -29.99 4.04
CA SER A 221 8.60 -30.95 5.00
C SER A 221 9.04 -30.35 6.33
N ASP A 222 9.18 -29.02 6.40
CA ASP A 222 9.55 -28.33 7.63
C ASP A 222 8.36 -28.24 8.61
N PRO A 223 8.60 -28.05 9.92
CA PRO A 223 7.53 -27.80 10.87
C PRO A 223 6.68 -26.57 10.49
N ILE A 224 5.36 -26.68 10.67
CA ILE A 224 4.44 -25.56 10.43
C ILE A 224 4.77 -24.42 11.42
N PRO A 225 4.91 -23.16 10.98
CA PRO A 225 5.15 -22.03 11.87
C PRO A 225 4.08 -21.91 12.96
N ASN A 226 4.50 -21.56 14.17
CA ASN A 226 3.61 -21.54 15.34
C ASN A 226 2.86 -20.20 15.45
N ILE A 227 1.54 -20.22 15.23
CA ILE A 227 0.64 -19.05 15.35
C ILE A 227 0.46 -18.54 16.79
N HIS A 228 0.95 -19.25 17.78
CA HIS A 228 1.00 -18.83 19.18
C HIS A 228 2.43 -18.60 19.68
N GLY A 229 3.41 -18.67 18.78
CA GLY A 229 4.82 -18.47 19.07
C GLY A 229 5.25 -17.01 18.97
N LYS A 230 6.54 -16.77 19.22
CA LYS A 230 7.17 -15.44 19.16
C LYS A 230 7.05 -14.77 17.78
N GLU A 231 7.11 -15.55 16.71
CA GLU A 231 6.96 -15.03 15.34
C GLU A 231 5.51 -14.58 15.01
N ALA A 232 4.54 -14.91 15.87
CA ALA A 232 3.16 -14.48 15.77
C ALA A 232 2.88 -13.18 16.56
N GLU A 233 3.91 -12.59 17.20
CA GLU A 233 3.76 -11.31 17.89
C GLU A 233 3.35 -10.22 16.90
N PRO A 234 2.35 -9.38 17.25
CA PRO A 234 1.83 -8.35 16.36
C PRO A 234 2.82 -7.18 16.24
N ILE A 235 2.69 -6.42 15.16
CA ILE A 235 3.49 -5.21 14.90
C ILE A 235 5.00 -5.50 14.89
N PRO A 236 5.48 -6.50 14.12
CA PRO A 236 6.91 -6.70 13.95
C PRO A 236 7.54 -5.53 13.20
N LEU A 237 8.86 -5.42 13.25
CA LEU A 237 9.59 -4.47 12.42
C LEU A 237 9.78 -5.03 11.00
N LEU A 238 9.74 -4.17 9.99
CA LEU A 238 9.99 -4.59 8.60
C LEU A 238 11.39 -5.22 8.45
N LYS A 239 12.41 -4.67 9.14
CA LYS A 239 13.75 -5.27 9.17
C LYS A 239 13.75 -6.70 9.75
N ASP A 240 12.94 -6.95 10.78
CA ASP A 240 12.83 -8.27 11.41
C ASP A 240 12.17 -9.27 10.45
N ALA A 241 11.15 -8.84 9.71
CA ALA A 241 10.51 -9.64 8.66
C ALA A 241 11.52 -10.03 7.56
N PHE A 242 12.39 -9.11 7.14
CA PHE A 242 13.45 -9.43 6.17
C PHE A 242 14.46 -10.43 6.72
N TYR A 243 14.99 -10.23 7.94
CA TYR A 243 16.01 -11.11 8.51
C TYR A 243 15.48 -12.51 8.88
N GLN A 244 14.18 -12.63 9.17
CA GLN A 244 13.57 -13.90 9.56
C GLN A 244 12.90 -14.64 8.42
N THR A 245 12.93 -14.13 7.18
CA THR A 245 12.44 -14.81 5.97
C THR A 245 13.54 -14.98 4.93
N SER A 246 13.44 -15.99 4.06
CA SER A 246 14.44 -16.19 3.03
C SER A 246 14.39 -15.09 1.97
N THR A 247 15.52 -14.85 1.31
CA THR A 247 15.62 -13.90 0.19
C THR A 247 14.85 -14.34 -1.06
N ASN A 248 14.33 -15.58 -1.07
CA ASN A 248 13.41 -16.04 -2.11
C ASN A 248 12.00 -15.47 -1.95
N LEU A 249 11.65 -15.00 -0.75
CA LEU A 249 10.37 -14.35 -0.47
C LEU A 249 10.49 -12.85 -0.75
N SER A 250 9.82 -12.41 -1.82
CA SER A 250 9.72 -11.00 -2.23
C SER A 250 8.61 -10.28 -1.46
N PHE A 251 8.66 -8.95 -1.44
CA PHE A 251 7.69 -8.14 -0.70
C PHE A 251 7.04 -7.07 -1.60
N ASN A 252 5.72 -7.02 -1.61
CA ASN A 252 4.97 -5.80 -1.94
C ASN A 252 4.76 -5.03 -0.63
N VAL A 253 5.49 -3.94 -0.44
CA VAL A 253 5.40 -3.11 0.76
C VAL A 253 4.37 -2.01 0.48
N GLU A 254 3.20 -2.11 1.09
CA GLU A 254 2.21 -1.03 1.11
C GLU A 254 2.66 0.05 2.11
N LEU A 255 2.93 1.25 1.62
CA LEU A 255 3.17 2.43 2.43
C LEU A 255 1.83 2.96 2.96
N LYS A 256 1.50 2.60 4.22
CA LYS A 256 0.29 3.07 4.91
C LYS A 256 0.40 4.52 5.30
N TYR A 257 -0.13 5.36 4.43
CA TYR A 257 -0.26 6.79 4.64
C TYR A 257 -1.74 7.19 4.50
N PRO A 258 -2.25 8.16 5.30
CA PRO A 258 -3.64 8.61 5.19
C PRO A 258 -4.00 8.88 3.74
N ILE A 259 -5.16 8.39 3.31
CA ILE A 259 -5.50 8.41 1.89
C ILE A 259 -5.90 9.81 1.42
N GLU A 260 -6.45 10.61 2.32
CA GLU A 260 -6.78 12.00 2.08
C GLU A 260 -5.54 12.74 1.59
N THR A 261 -5.73 13.66 0.66
CA THR A 261 -4.68 14.53 0.15
C THR A 261 -5.14 15.98 0.26
N PRO A 262 -4.23 16.96 0.25
CA PRO A 262 -4.64 18.36 0.14
C PRO A 262 -5.62 18.58 -1.03
N TYR A 263 -5.38 17.93 -2.18
CA TYR A 263 -6.25 18.02 -3.35
C TYR A 263 -7.67 17.51 -3.08
N ASN A 264 -7.79 16.34 -2.44
CA ASN A 264 -9.07 15.77 -2.05
C ASN A 264 -9.81 16.66 -1.04
N LEU A 265 -9.11 17.18 -0.02
CA LEU A 265 -9.72 18.00 1.03
C LEU A 265 -10.23 19.33 0.46
N ILE A 266 -9.50 19.94 -0.48
CA ILE A 266 -9.95 21.14 -1.21
C ILE A 266 -11.19 20.81 -2.04
N ALA A 267 -11.15 19.74 -2.85
CA ALA A 267 -12.28 19.35 -3.68
C ALA A 267 -13.55 19.10 -2.85
N GLU A 268 -13.42 18.41 -1.71
CA GLU A 268 -14.54 18.14 -0.82
C GLU A 268 -15.08 19.42 -0.16
N ALA A 269 -14.21 20.32 0.28
CA ALA A 269 -14.63 21.61 0.86
C ALA A 269 -15.42 22.45 -0.15
N LEU A 270 -14.96 22.50 -1.41
CA LEU A 270 -15.65 23.19 -2.50
C LEU A 270 -17.02 22.59 -2.79
N ILE A 271 -17.11 21.25 -2.91
CA ILE A 271 -18.39 20.54 -3.12
C ILE A 271 -19.38 20.80 -1.97
N LYS A 272 -18.88 20.91 -0.74
CA LYS A 272 -19.70 21.14 0.46
C LYS A 272 -19.94 22.63 0.76
N HIS A 273 -19.50 23.54 -0.11
CA HIS A 273 -19.56 24.99 0.11
C HIS A 273 -18.96 25.43 1.46
N LYS A 274 -17.86 24.78 1.87
CA LYS A 274 -17.08 25.14 3.06
C LYS A 274 -15.92 26.06 2.67
N PRO A 275 -15.52 27.01 3.53
CA PRO A 275 -14.34 27.84 3.26
C PRO A 275 -13.08 26.97 3.18
N VAL A 276 -12.17 27.35 2.27
CA VAL A 276 -10.86 26.73 2.12
C VAL A 276 -9.81 27.74 2.57
N GLU A 277 -9.14 27.44 3.68
CA GLU A 277 -8.11 28.30 4.27
C GLU A 277 -6.74 27.65 4.13
N SER A 278 -5.67 28.45 4.10
CA SER A 278 -4.29 27.93 4.02
C SER A 278 -3.89 27.12 5.27
N SER A 279 -4.64 27.27 6.36
CA SER A 279 -4.56 26.51 7.61
C SER A 279 -5.31 25.18 7.57
N LEU A 280 -5.96 24.81 6.45
CA LEU A 280 -6.69 23.55 6.32
C LEU A 280 -5.78 22.38 6.72
N PRO A 281 -6.14 21.61 7.77
CA PRO A 281 -5.33 20.47 8.18
C PRO A 281 -5.22 19.46 7.04
N THR A 282 -4.00 19.09 6.69
CA THR A 282 -3.71 18.03 5.71
C THR A 282 -2.94 16.92 6.42
N PRO A 283 -2.80 15.71 5.84
CA PRO A 283 -2.08 14.62 6.49
C PRO A 283 -0.70 15.00 7.04
N SER A 284 0.05 15.88 6.36
CA SER A 284 1.36 16.33 6.85
C SER A 284 1.33 17.14 8.15
N SER A 285 0.15 17.56 8.63
CA SER A 285 -0.02 18.32 9.87
C SER A 285 -0.26 17.43 11.10
N TYR A 286 -0.81 16.23 10.90
CA TYR A 286 -1.15 15.29 11.98
C TYR A 286 -0.50 13.90 11.81
N PHE A 287 0.15 13.67 10.67
CA PHE A 287 0.90 12.46 10.34
C PHE A 287 2.36 12.80 10.04
N TYR A 288 3.09 11.88 9.42
CA TYR A 288 4.46 12.14 8.96
C TYR A 288 4.51 13.04 7.74
N LYS A 289 5.58 13.84 7.61
CA LYS A 289 5.95 14.49 6.34
C LYS A 289 6.27 13.42 5.29
N ILE A 290 5.78 13.59 4.06
CA ILE A 290 5.86 12.57 3.00
C ILE A 290 7.31 12.19 2.69
N ASN A 291 8.22 13.14 2.63
CA ASN A 291 9.63 12.88 2.35
C ASN A 291 10.24 12.00 3.45
N LYS A 292 10.09 12.41 4.71
CA LYS A 292 10.61 11.63 5.84
C LYS A 292 10.00 10.23 5.90
N PHE A 293 8.71 10.11 5.60
CA PHE A 293 8.01 8.84 5.55
C PHE A 293 8.60 7.90 4.48
N CYS A 294 8.69 8.39 3.25
CA CYS A 294 9.25 7.63 2.13
C CYS A 294 10.71 7.25 2.37
N ASP A 295 11.54 8.21 2.78
CA ASP A 295 12.98 8.00 2.95
C ASP A 295 13.26 6.97 4.06
N THR A 296 12.53 7.00 5.17
CA THR A 296 12.68 6.03 6.28
C THR A 296 12.37 4.59 5.84
N ILE A 297 11.33 4.40 5.03
CA ILE A 297 10.95 3.08 4.51
C ILE A 297 11.95 2.61 3.45
N LEU A 298 12.35 3.50 2.54
CA LEU A 298 13.38 3.20 1.54
C LEU A 298 14.71 2.83 2.20
N ASP A 299 15.14 3.56 3.22
CA ASP A 299 16.35 3.26 4.00
C ASP A 299 16.26 1.86 4.61
N THR A 300 15.13 1.53 5.24
CA THR A 300 14.90 0.19 5.81
C THR A 300 15.01 -0.91 4.76
N ILE A 301 14.44 -0.70 3.57
CA ILE A 301 14.52 -1.67 2.46
C ILE A 301 15.96 -1.82 1.97
N TRP A 302 16.64 -0.72 1.67
CA TRP A 302 18.01 -0.74 1.15
C TRP A 302 19.00 -1.36 2.13
N LEU A 303 18.81 -1.13 3.43
CA LEU A 303 19.69 -1.67 4.47
C LEU A 303 19.45 -3.16 4.76
N HIS A 304 18.20 -3.61 4.71
CA HIS A 304 17.82 -4.89 5.35
C HIS A 304 17.20 -5.93 4.43
N ALA A 305 16.62 -5.56 3.28
CA ALA A 305 15.91 -6.52 2.44
C ALA A 305 16.84 -7.59 1.85
N GLY A 306 18.12 -7.30 1.63
CA GLY A 306 19.02 -8.26 0.99
C GLY A 306 18.65 -8.50 -0.47
N PRO A 307 19.19 -9.55 -1.11
CA PRO A 307 19.00 -9.83 -2.53
C PRO A 307 17.63 -10.47 -2.81
N ARG A 308 16.54 -9.72 -2.60
CA ARG A 308 15.15 -10.08 -2.95
C ARG A 308 14.49 -8.98 -3.76
N TYR A 309 13.38 -9.28 -4.43
CA TYR A 309 12.59 -8.27 -5.11
C TYR A 309 11.66 -7.55 -4.13
N VAL A 310 11.49 -6.25 -4.36
CA VAL A 310 10.57 -5.40 -3.58
C VAL A 310 9.75 -4.53 -4.53
N ILE A 311 8.44 -4.49 -4.29
CA ILE A 311 7.48 -3.57 -4.92
C ILE A 311 7.03 -2.58 -3.85
N LEU A 312 6.82 -1.33 -4.23
CA LEU A 312 6.23 -0.31 -3.37
C LEU A 312 4.81 -0.01 -3.84
N SER A 313 3.87 0.07 -2.92
CA SER A 313 2.50 0.46 -3.25
C SER A 313 1.92 1.41 -2.22
N SER A 314 0.93 2.22 -2.58
CA SER A 314 0.19 3.04 -1.62
C SER A 314 -1.17 3.44 -2.17
N PHE A 315 -2.15 3.58 -1.28
CA PHE A 315 -3.40 4.28 -1.59
C PHE A 315 -3.21 5.78 -1.76
N ASN A 316 -2.18 6.38 -1.14
CA ASN A 316 -1.96 7.81 -1.23
C ASN A 316 -1.21 8.17 -2.54
N PRO A 317 -1.81 8.95 -3.45
CA PRO A 317 -1.20 9.30 -4.73
C PRO A 317 0.02 10.24 -4.59
N ASP A 318 0.07 11.07 -3.55
CA ASP A 318 1.19 11.99 -3.32
C ASP A 318 2.43 11.21 -2.82
N VAL A 319 2.23 10.16 -2.03
CA VAL A 319 3.27 9.17 -1.67
C VAL A 319 3.78 8.42 -2.89
N CYS A 320 2.88 7.93 -3.75
CA CYS A 320 3.28 7.26 -5.00
C CYS A 320 4.12 8.17 -5.91
N LEU A 321 3.74 9.45 -6.03
CA LEU A 321 4.51 10.46 -6.77
C LEU A 321 5.90 10.68 -6.14
N ALA A 322 5.95 10.85 -4.83
CA ALA A 322 7.20 11.03 -4.10
C ALA A 322 8.16 9.85 -4.30
N LEU A 323 7.66 8.61 -4.15
CA LEU A 323 8.44 7.40 -4.39
C LEU A 323 8.96 7.31 -5.83
N ARG A 324 8.14 7.69 -6.82
CA ARG A 324 8.55 7.64 -8.23
C ARG A 324 9.63 8.68 -8.57
N LEU A 325 9.55 9.89 -8.01
CA LEU A 325 10.55 10.93 -8.26
C LEU A 325 11.84 10.74 -7.45
N LYS A 326 11.76 10.06 -6.30
CA LYS A 326 12.91 9.74 -5.46
C LYS A 326 13.80 8.65 -6.03
N GLN A 327 13.23 7.68 -6.77
CA GLN A 327 13.95 6.51 -7.23
C GLN A 327 13.31 5.86 -8.46
N SER A 328 14.10 5.10 -9.22
CA SER A 328 13.65 4.36 -10.41
C SER A 328 13.95 2.85 -10.33
N PHE A 329 14.36 2.34 -9.17
CA PHE A 329 14.81 0.97 -8.96
C PHE A 329 13.66 0.03 -8.57
N PHE A 330 12.86 0.42 -7.58
CA PHE A 330 11.71 -0.34 -7.12
C PHE A 330 10.47 0.06 -7.93
N PRO A 331 9.70 -0.91 -8.43
CA PRO A 331 8.41 -0.64 -9.03
C PRO A 331 7.47 0.06 -8.05
N VAL A 332 6.79 1.11 -8.51
CA VAL A 332 5.80 1.86 -7.70
C VAL A 332 4.41 1.62 -8.28
N PHE A 333 3.48 1.20 -7.42
CA PHE A 333 2.10 0.89 -7.78
C PHE A 333 1.10 1.78 -7.03
N PHE A 334 0.12 2.30 -7.76
CA PHE A 334 -0.98 3.05 -7.17
C PHE A 334 -2.12 2.12 -6.78
N ILE A 335 -2.48 2.09 -5.49
CA ILE A 335 -3.62 1.32 -5.01
C ILE A 335 -4.89 2.16 -5.13
N SER A 336 -5.89 1.67 -5.86
CA SER A 336 -7.16 2.37 -6.02
C SER A 336 -8.31 1.40 -6.17
N ARG A 337 -9.42 1.69 -5.48
CA ARG A 337 -10.68 0.95 -5.65
C ARG A 337 -11.51 1.45 -6.83
N GLY A 338 -11.11 2.57 -7.45
CA GLY A 338 -11.63 3.02 -8.74
C GLY A 338 -13.17 3.08 -8.84
N GLY A 339 -13.83 3.81 -7.95
CA GLY A 339 -15.30 3.96 -7.99
C GLY A 339 -16.09 2.72 -7.55
N TYR A 340 -15.46 1.82 -6.77
CA TYR A 340 -16.12 0.64 -6.22
C TYR A 340 -17.43 0.99 -5.47
N PRO A 341 -18.59 0.36 -5.80
CA PRO A 341 -19.90 0.85 -5.37
C PRO A 341 -20.11 0.90 -3.85
N ASN A 342 -19.55 -0.08 -3.13
CA ASN A 342 -19.73 -0.24 -1.69
C ASN A 342 -18.70 0.51 -0.85
N ASP A 343 -17.99 1.45 -1.47
CA ASP A 343 -16.98 2.24 -0.79
C ASP A 343 -17.13 3.73 -1.09
N SER A 344 -17.26 4.51 -0.02
CA SER A 344 -17.36 5.97 -0.08
C SER A 344 -16.09 6.69 0.39
N SER A 345 -15.11 5.96 0.93
CA SER A 345 -13.91 6.52 1.54
C SER A 345 -12.96 7.21 0.54
N HIS A 346 -13.25 7.15 -0.77
CA HIS A 346 -12.33 7.59 -1.83
C HIS A 346 -12.98 8.48 -2.90
N LYS A 347 -14.27 8.80 -2.79
CA LYS A 347 -15.04 9.40 -3.91
C LYS A 347 -14.66 10.83 -4.24
N SER A 348 -14.11 11.56 -3.28
CA SER A 348 -13.83 12.99 -3.40
C SER A 348 -12.42 13.28 -3.96
N ASP A 349 -11.52 12.29 -4.06
CA ASP A 349 -10.26 12.46 -4.79
C ASP A 349 -10.47 12.08 -6.27
N PRO A 350 -10.31 13.03 -7.22
CA PRO A 350 -10.50 12.75 -8.64
C PRO A 350 -9.64 11.61 -9.18
N ARG A 351 -8.49 11.31 -8.55
CA ARG A 351 -7.58 10.23 -8.95
C ARG A 351 -8.11 8.84 -8.59
N HIS A 352 -9.01 8.75 -7.62
CA HIS A 352 -9.67 7.51 -7.20
C HIS A 352 -11.09 7.36 -7.76
N HIS A 353 -11.62 8.40 -8.41
CA HIS A 353 -13.03 8.52 -8.79
C HIS A 353 -13.58 7.31 -9.56
N ASN A 354 -12.82 6.80 -10.53
CA ASN A 354 -13.10 5.55 -11.24
C ASN A 354 -11.79 4.88 -11.66
N ILE A 355 -11.86 3.63 -12.11
CA ILE A 355 -10.67 2.85 -12.50
C ILE A 355 -9.87 3.49 -13.64
N PHE A 356 -10.54 4.13 -14.61
CA PHE A 356 -9.87 4.79 -15.74
C PHE A 356 -9.13 6.06 -15.31
N SER A 357 -9.67 6.81 -14.34
CA SER A 357 -8.98 7.94 -13.72
C SER A 357 -7.71 7.49 -13.00
N ALA A 358 -7.79 6.38 -12.25
CA ALA A 358 -6.64 5.83 -11.54
C ALA A 358 -5.54 5.35 -12.51
N ILE A 359 -5.93 4.63 -13.57
CA ILE A 359 -5.03 4.18 -14.64
C ILE A 359 -4.37 5.35 -15.36
N SER A 360 -5.16 6.36 -15.72
CA SER A 360 -4.65 7.55 -16.42
C SER A 360 -3.67 8.32 -15.55
N TRP A 361 -3.99 8.49 -14.26
CA TRP A 361 -3.08 9.16 -13.32
C TRP A 361 -1.77 8.38 -13.14
N ALA A 362 -1.83 7.05 -12.95
CA ALA A 362 -0.64 6.21 -12.83
C ALA A 362 0.26 6.32 -14.08
N HIS A 363 -0.33 6.34 -15.27
CA HIS A 363 0.39 6.54 -16.52
C HIS A 363 1.03 7.93 -16.62
N ILE A 364 0.30 9.02 -16.33
CA ILE A 364 0.81 10.39 -16.41
C ILE A 364 1.99 10.59 -15.42
N MET A 365 1.91 9.98 -14.23
CA MET A 365 2.99 10.02 -13.24
C MET A 365 4.10 8.99 -13.50
N ASN A 366 4.01 8.24 -14.61
CA ASN A 366 5.01 7.24 -15.03
C ASN A 366 5.23 6.15 -13.95
N LEU A 367 4.17 5.70 -13.29
CA LEU A 367 4.21 4.58 -12.34
C LEU A 367 4.31 3.25 -13.09
N ASN A 368 4.69 2.19 -12.38
CA ASN A 368 4.84 0.85 -12.98
C ASN A 368 3.50 0.11 -13.13
N GLY A 369 2.50 0.47 -12.35
CA GLY A 369 1.20 -0.18 -12.43
C GLY A 369 0.20 0.29 -11.39
N ILE A 370 -0.91 -0.45 -11.33
CA ILE A 370 -1.99 -0.25 -10.37
C ILE A 370 -2.25 -1.51 -9.55
N VAL A 371 -2.77 -1.33 -8.33
CA VAL A 371 -3.40 -2.39 -7.54
C VAL A 371 -4.87 -2.03 -7.39
N THR A 372 -5.79 -2.92 -7.77
CA THR A 372 -7.22 -2.63 -7.70
C THR A 372 -8.08 -3.80 -7.26
N VAL A 373 -9.36 -3.56 -7.03
CA VAL A 373 -10.29 -4.62 -6.62
C VAL A 373 -10.63 -5.53 -7.79
N GLY A 374 -10.73 -6.85 -7.54
CA GLY A 374 -11.12 -7.84 -8.53
C GLY A 374 -12.50 -7.61 -9.15
N TYR A 375 -13.35 -6.80 -8.50
CA TYR A 375 -14.67 -6.39 -8.97
C TYR A 375 -14.65 -5.83 -10.41
N HIS A 376 -13.64 -5.01 -10.76
CA HIS A 376 -13.51 -4.45 -12.11
C HIS A 376 -13.29 -5.51 -13.19
N PHE A 377 -12.83 -6.69 -12.77
CA PHE A 377 -12.60 -7.86 -13.62
C PHE A 377 -13.62 -8.98 -13.34
N GLY A 378 -14.71 -8.69 -12.63
CA GLY A 378 -15.81 -9.61 -12.35
C GLY A 378 -15.44 -10.75 -11.40
N SER A 379 -14.74 -10.44 -10.29
CA SER A 379 -14.51 -11.42 -9.21
C SER A 379 -15.78 -11.71 -8.39
N THR A 380 -16.66 -10.73 -8.23
CA THR A 380 -17.89 -10.84 -7.41
C THR A 380 -19.17 -10.46 -8.15
N ASN A 381 -19.07 -10.10 -9.42
CA ASN A 381 -20.17 -9.58 -10.22
C ASN A 381 -20.00 -9.95 -11.67
N ASP A 382 -21.11 -10.00 -12.39
CA ASP A 382 -21.08 -10.11 -13.85
C ASP A 382 -20.72 -8.74 -14.42
N VAL A 383 -19.56 -8.67 -15.07
CA VAL A 383 -19.09 -7.48 -15.80
C VAL A 383 -19.21 -7.77 -17.29
N ASP A 384 -19.73 -6.80 -18.06
CA ASP A 384 -19.77 -6.89 -19.52
C ASP A 384 -18.35 -7.16 -20.05
N GLU A 385 -18.16 -8.24 -20.81
CA GLU A 385 -16.87 -8.61 -21.39
C GLU A 385 -16.24 -7.47 -22.20
N ARG A 386 -17.06 -6.60 -22.80
CA ARG A 386 -16.56 -5.41 -23.50
C ARG A 386 -15.88 -4.44 -22.55
N GLN A 387 -16.41 -4.24 -21.34
CA GLN A 387 -15.78 -3.36 -20.34
C GLN A 387 -14.44 -3.93 -19.87
N ILE A 388 -14.37 -5.25 -19.64
CA ILE A 388 -13.11 -5.92 -19.31
C ILE A 388 -12.09 -5.70 -20.43
N LYS A 389 -12.46 -5.93 -21.70
CA LYS A 389 -11.57 -5.72 -22.85
C LYS A 389 -11.10 -4.28 -22.99
N TYR A 390 -11.96 -3.30 -22.73
CA TYR A 390 -11.56 -1.89 -22.73
C TYR A 390 -10.55 -1.60 -21.61
N LEU A 391 -10.76 -2.18 -20.42
CA LEU A 391 -9.84 -2.02 -19.29
C LEU A 391 -8.47 -2.67 -19.56
N GLU A 392 -8.46 -3.87 -20.13
CA GLU A 392 -7.23 -4.55 -20.57
C GLU A 392 -6.47 -3.73 -21.62
N ALA A 393 -7.18 -3.25 -22.66
CA ALA A 393 -6.58 -2.43 -23.70
C ALA A 393 -6.04 -1.10 -23.16
N ASP A 394 -6.71 -0.50 -22.18
CA ASP A 394 -6.26 0.74 -21.55
C ASP A 394 -4.96 0.51 -20.76
N LEU A 395 -4.90 -0.56 -19.96
CA LEU A 395 -3.68 -0.97 -19.23
C LEU A 395 -2.52 -1.30 -20.18
N GLU A 396 -2.79 -2.07 -21.24
CA GLU A 396 -1.79 -2.43 -22.26
C GLU A 396 -1.25 -1.18 -22.96
N SER A 397 -2.13 -0.30 -23.45
CA SER A 397 -1.74 0.91 -24.18
C SER A 397 -0.90 1.86 -23.33
N LYS A 398 -1.15 1.89 -22.02
CA LYS A 398 -0.44 2.71 -21.03
C LYS A 398 0.78 2.02 -20.44
N GLN A 399 1.06 0.77 -20.86
CA GLN A 399 2.18 -0.05 -20.40
C GLN A 399 2.19 -0.24 -18.88
N LEU A 400 1.03 -0.51 -18.28
CA LEU A 400 0.89 -0.70 -16.84
C LEU A 400 0.72 -2.17 -16.47
N SER A 401 1.42 -2.58 -15.41
CA SER A 401 1.14 -3.81 -14.69
C SER A 401 -0.11 -3.66 -13.80
N CYS A 402 -0.79 -4.76 -13.50
CA CYS A 402 -2.01 -4.76 -12.69
C CYS A 402 -2.05 -5.93 -11.71
N PHE A 403 -2.05 -5.61 -10.42
CA PHE A 403 -2.40 -6.55 -9.36
C PHE A 403 -3.85 -6.37 -8.94
N VAL A 404 -4.51 -7.46 -8.56
CA VAL A 404 -5.90 -7.43 -8.10
C VAL A 404 -6.05 -8.06 -6.72
N TYR A 405 -6.92 -7.48 -5.89
CA TYR A 405 -7.20 -7.95 -4.52
C TYR A 405 -8.70 -7.88 -4.19
N GLY A 406 -9.06 -8.40 -3.02
CA GLY A 406 -10.40 -8.29 -2.46
C GLY A 406 -11.31 -9.46 -2.79
N ASP A 407 -12.61 -9.25 -2.60
CA ASP A 407 -13.58 -10.34 -2.61
C ASP A 407 -13.59 -11.10 -3.95
N GLY A 408 -13.73 -12.42 -3.88
CA GLY A 408 -13.69 -13.32 -5.05
C GLY A 408 -12.31 -13.53 -5.67
N VAL A 409 -11.27 -12.76 -5.29
CA VAL A 409 -9.91 -12.92 -5.85
C VAL A 409 -9.22 -14.20 -5.38
N SER A 410 -9.42 -14.59 -4.11
CA SER A 410 -8.91 -15.85 -3.54
C SER A 410 -9.64 -17.10 -4.03
N GLU A 411 -10.29 -17.05 -5.18
CA GLU A 411 -10.95 -18.20 -5.78
C GLU A 411 -10.21 -18.66 -7.03
N ILE A 412 -10.02 -19.98 -7.15
CA ILE A 412 -9.34 -20.58 -8.29
C ILE A 412 -10.02 -20.23 -9.63
N ARG A 413 -11.36 -20.07 -9.63
CA ARG A 413 -12.09 -19.61 -10.83
C ARG A 413 -11.60 -18.24 -11.31
N PHE A 414 -11.36 -17.32 -10.37
CA PHE A 414 -10.91 -15.98 -10.70
C PHE A 414 -9.42 -15.98 -11.06
N TYR A 415 -8.58 -16.79 -10.42
CA TYR A 415 -7.19 -16.98 -10.82
C TYR A 415 -7.06 -17.40 -12.29
N ARG A 416 -7.90 -18.34 -12.76
CA ARG A 416 -7.94 -18.74 -14.18
C ARG A 416 -8.33 -17.57 -15.09
N LYS A 417 -9.32 -16.77 -14.67
CA LYS A 417 -9.72 -15.56 -15.39
C LYS A 417 -8.57 -14.54 -15.44
N ALA A 418 -7.91 -14.27 -14.32
CA ALA A 418 -6.73 -13.40 -14.25
C ALA A 418 -5.60 -13.88 -15.18
N SER A 419 -5.39 -15.20 -15.29
CA SER A 419 -4.44 -15.79 -16.24
C SER A 419 -4.85 -15.60 -17.69
N GLN A 420 -6.15 -15.64 -18.02
CA GLN A 420 -6.64 -15.37 -19.38
C GLN A 420 -6.51 -13.89 -19.76
N LEU A 421 -6.67 -13.00 -18.78
CA LEU A 421 -6.53 -11.55 -18.94
C LEU A 421 -5.07 -11.07 -18.85
N ASN A 422 -4.10 -11.98 -18.66
CA ASN A 422 -2.69 -11.67 -18.46
C ASN A 422 -2.45 -10.60 -17.37
N LEU A 423 -3.22 -10.66 -16.27
CA LEU A 423 -2.99 -9.79 -15.13
C LEU A 423 -1.64 -10.12 -14.48
N THR A 424 -0.98 -9.11 -13.93
CA THR A 424 0.37 -9.25 -13.35
C THR A 424 0.36 -10.15 -12.12
N GLY A 425 -0.67 -10.05 -11.27
CA GLY A 425 -0.80 -10.92 -10.11
C GLY A 425 -2.12 -10.79 -9.37
N VAL A 426 -2.36 -11.75 -8.47
CA VAL A 426 -3.50 -11.80 -7.57
C VAL A 426 -3.00 -11.74 -6.13
N ILE A 427 -3.59 -10.87 -5.32
CA ILE A 427 -3.33 -10.77 -3.88
C ILE A 427 -4.40 -11.59 -3.16
N VAL A 428 -3.95 -12.65 -2.50
CA VAL A 428 -4.78 -13.76 -2.03
C VAL A 428 -4.88 -13.75 -0.51
N ASP A 429 -6.11 -13.60 -0.04
CA ASP A 429 -6.54 -13.92 1.33
C ASP A 429 -6.57 -15.45 1.52
N ARG A 430 -6.47 -15.92 2.77
CA ARG A 430 -6.53 -17.35 3.14
C ARG A 430 -5.60 -18.22 2.29
N LEU A 431 -4.32 -17.85 2.25
CA LEU A 431 -3.36 -18.41 1.31
C LEU A 431 -3.23 -19.93 1.37
N ASP A 432 -3.31 -20.52 2.57
CA ASP A 432 -3.33 -21.98 2.76
C ASP A 432 -4.39 -22.69 1.92
N GLU A 433 -5.64 -22.20 2.01
CA GLU A 433 -6.79 -22.78 1.33
C GLU A 433 -6.63 -22.64 -0.18
N PHE A 434 -6.22 -21.46 -0.63
CA PHE A 434 -5.98 -21.19 -2.04
C PHE A 434 -4.89 -22.08 -2.62
N MET A 435 -3.74 -22.19 -1.95
CA MET A 435 -2.60 -22.97 -2.43
C MET A 435 -2.90 -24.48 -2.44
N HIS A 436 -3.68 -24.98 -1.49
CA HIS A 436 -4.19 -26.35 -1.52
C HIS A 436 -4.99 -26.62 -2.81
N MET A 437 -6.01 -25.78 -3.07
CA MET A 437 -6.85 -25.93 -4.27
C MET A 437 -6.06 -25.74 -5.57
N TYR A 438 -5.10 -24.80 -5.57
CA TYR A 438 -4.21 -24.54 -6.71
C TYR A 438 -3.39 -25.79 -7.06
N HIS A 439 -2.76 -26.42 -6.07
CA HIS A 439 -1.96 -27.63 -6.29
C HIS A 439 -2.79 -28.84 -6.69
N GLU A 440 -4.01 -29.01 -6.16
CA GLU A 440 -4.94 -30.06 -6.62
C GLU A 440 -5.29 -29.88 -8.10
N GLN A 441 -5.54 -28.64 -8.54
CA GLN A 441 -5.79 -28.36 -9.94
C GLN A 441 -4.56 -28.66 -10.81
N CYS A 442 -3.36 -28.23 -10.41
CA CYS A 442 -2.15 -28.52 -11.17
C CYS A 442 -1.93 -30.03 -11.36
N LYS A 443 -2.14 -30.83 -10.30
CA LYS A 443 -2.03 -32.30 -10.37
C LYS A 443 -3.01 -32.92 -11.36
N THR A 444 -4.27 -32.48 -11.34
CA THR A 444 -5.30 -32.99 -12.26
C THR A 444 -5.02 -32.63 -13.71
N SER A 445 -4.52 -31.41 -13.98
CA SER A 445 -4.09 -31.02 -15.34
C SER A 445 -2.94 -31.86 -15.88
N THR A 446 -1.90 -32.13 -15.06
CA THR A 446 -0.75 -32.97 -15.49
C THR A 446 -1.17 -34.43 -15.74
N GLN A 447 -2.11 -34.96 -14.96
CA GLN A 447 -2.64 -36.32 -15.18
C GLN A 447 -3.42 -36.43 -16.51
N LEU A 448 -4.25 -35.42 -16.84
CA LEU A 448 -5.00 -35.37 -18.09
C LEU A 448 -4.09 -35.27 -19.33
N GLU A 449 -3.00 -34.50 -19.25
CA GLU A 449 -2.00 -34.42 -20.32
C GLU A 449 -1.24 -35.75 -20.49
N SER A 450 -0.93 -36.44 -19.39
CA SER A 450 -0.26 -37.76 -19.44
C SER A 450 -1.16 -38.90 -19.92
N SER A 451 -2.48 -38.77 -19.83
CA SER A 451 -3.45 -39.77 -20.34
C SER A 451 -3.84 -39.57 -21.81
N ASN A 452 -3.46 -38.45 -22.41
CA ASN A 452 -3.69 -38.13 -23.82
C ASN A 452 -2.43 -38.29 -24.70
N LEU A 453 -1.34 -38.80 -24.12
CA LEU A 453 -0.11 -39.27 -24.77
C LEU A 453 -0.05 -40.80 -24.67
#